data_AF-A0A7J9TIN7-F1
#
_entry.id   AF-A0A7J9TIN7-F1
#
_cell.length_a   1.000
_cell.length_b   1.000
_cell.length_c   1.000
_cell.angle_alpha   90.00
_cell.angle_beta   90.00
_cell.angle_gamma   90.00
#
_symmetry.space_group_name_H-M   'P 1'
#
loop_
_entity.id
_entity.type
_entity.pdbx_description
1 polymer ?
#
loop_
_entity_poly.entity_id
_entity_poly.type
_entity_poly.pdbx_seq_one_letter_code
_entity_poly.pdbx_strand_id
1 'polypeptide(L)'
;MSKNISIKTVASAVAGGIIYGIVVILLNYFAPVIGFIAGFISGIGLVVLSDQNGEDNMDISPVNLLYFIGVAIVSLLIGYILIYYFKTEIIHGMTYHPKDFLTFTDFILSTLGIPDLLSTITGGIIAFLLSDTISAVYRYFRGGPPV
;
A
#
# COMPACT_ATOMS: atom_id res chain seq x y z
N MET A 1 14.60 -3.69 -23.37
CA MET A 1 14.19 -2.68 -22.38
C MET A 1 13.18 -3.34 -21.44
N SER A 2 13.65 -4.12 -20.46
CA SER A 2 12.81 -4.98 -19.62
C SER A 2 13.57 -5.29 -18.32
N LYS A 3 13.14 -4.70 -17.19
CA LYS A 3 13.30 -5.17 -15.79
C LYS A 3 12.96 -4.16 -14.69
N ASN A 4 12.83 -2.86 -14.98
CA ASN A 4 12.63 -1.85 -13.93
C ASN A 4 11.20 -1.73 -13.37
N ILE A 5 10.20 -2.29 -14.07
CA ILE A 5 8.79 -2.26 -13.63
C ILE A 5 8.57 -3.13 -12.38
N SER A 6 9.39 -4.14 -12.12
CA SER A 6 9.16 -5.06 -10.98
C SER A 6 9.59 -4.47 -9.63
N ILE A 7 10.74 -3.78 -9.56
CA ILE A 7 11.30 -3.33 -8.27
C ILE A 7 10.50 -2.18 -7.67
N LYS A 8 10.08 -1.21 -8.50
CA LYS A 8 9.34 -0.02 -8.03
C LYS A 8 7.99 -0.39 -7.45
N THR A 9 7.31 -1.29 -8.15
CA THR A 9 5.98 -1.78 -7.82
C THR A 9 6.00 -2.57 -6.54
N VAL A 10 7.02 -3.41 -6.36
CA VAL A 10 7.24 -4.11 -5.09
C VAL A 10 7.57 -3.11 -3.97
N ALA A 11 8.48 -2.16 -4.20
CA ALA A 11 8.85 -1.17 -3.19
C ALA A 11 7.65 -0.31 -2.75
N SER A 12 6.81 0.10 -3.71
CA SER A 12 5.62 0.89 -3.41
C SER A 12 4.54 0.09 -2.67
N ALA A 13 4.30 -1.15 -3.09
CA ALA A 13 3.38 -2.04 -2.40
C ALA A 13 3.86 -2.32 -0.96
N VAL A 14 5.17 -2.56 -0.78
CA VAL A 14 5.77 -2.75 0.54
C VAL A 14 5.62 -1.51 1.40
N ALA A 15 5.83 -0.30 0.86
CA ALA A 15 5.66 0.94 1.60
C ALA A 15 4.22 1.11 2.13
N GLY A 16 3.21 0.90 1.27
CA GLY A 16 1.81 0.96 1.68
C GLY A 16 1.46 -0.14 2.71
N GLY A 17 1.97 -1.36 2.51
CA GLY A 17 1.73 -2.48 3.41
C GLY A 17 2.37 -2.30 4.79
N ILE A 18 3.59 -1.73 4.84
CA ILE A 18 4.24 -1.36 6.10
C ILE A 18 3.40 -0.34 6.86
N ILE A 19 2.89 0.69 6.18
CA ILE A 19 2.08 1.72 6.84
C ILE A 19 0.77 1.12 7.36
N TYR A 20 0.10 0.29 6.56
CA TYR A 20 -1.08 -0.44 7.02
C TYR A 20 -0.76 -1.28 8.27
N GLY A 21 0.26 -2.12 8.18
CA GLY A 21 0.65 -3.04 9.26
C GLY A 21 1.04 -2.32 10.53
N ILE A 22 1.90 -1.31 10.46
CA ILE A 22 2.33 -0.50 11.61
C ILE A 22 1.13 0.14 12.29
N VAL A 23 0.24 0.78 11.53
CA VAL A 23 -0.91 1.48 12.10
C VAL A 23 -1.84 0.50 12.82
N VAL A 24 -2.12 -0.65 12.21
CA VAL A 24 -2.96 -1.68 12.85
C VAL A 24 -2.30 -2.28 14.08
N ILE A 25 -0.98 -2.54 14.05
CA ILE A 25 -0.23 -3.08 15.19
C ILE A 25 -0.21 -2.08 16.36
N LEU A 26 0.09 -0.81 16.10
CA LEU A 26 0.23 0.21 17.14
C LEU A 26 -1.11 0.65 17.72
N LEU A 27 -2.14 0.79 16.88
CA LEU A 27 -3.44 1.32 17.29
C LEU A 27 -4.46 0.24 17.60
N ASN A 28 -4.16 -1.04 17.33
CA ASN A 28 -5.11 -2.16 17.41
C ASN A 28 -6.42 -1.88 16.65
N TYR A 29 -6.34 -1.11 15.55
CA TYR A 29 -7.51 -0.60 14.84
C TYR A 29 -7.51 -1.05 13.39
N PHE A 30 -8.30 -2.08 13.09
CA PHE A 30 -8.63 -2.48 11.73
C PHE A 30 -9.75 -1.59 11.23
N ALA A 31 -9.40 -0.62 10.41
CA ALA A 31 -10.38 0.31 9.87
C ALA A 31 -10.23 0.53 8.37
N PRO A 32 -11.35 0.71 7.67
CA PRO A 32 -11.35 0.91 6.22
C PRO A 32 -10.49 2.14 5.83
N VAL A 33 -10.48 3.18 6.66
CA VAL A 33 -9.67 4.39 6.46
C VAL A 33 -8.16 4.09 6.41
N ILE A 34 -7.67 3.10 7.14
CA ILE A 34 -6.26 2.69 7.10
C ILE A 34 -5.96 1.98 5.78
N GLY A 35 -6.90 1.17 5.28
CA GLY A 35 -6.84 0.58 3.94
C GLY A 35 -6.74 1.66 2.86
N PHE A 36 -7.58 2.70 2.94
CA PHE A 36 -7.52 3.85 2.04
C PHE A 36 -6.14 4.52 2.04
N ILE A 37 -5.59 4.82 3.22
CA ILE A 37 -4.27 5.46 3.35
C ILE A 37 -3.18 4.57 2.74
N ALA A 38 -3.20 3.27 3.03
CA ALA A 38 -2.24 2.32 2.48
C ALA A 38 -2.29 2.24 0.95
N GLY A 39 -3.51 2.14 0.39
CA GLY A 39 -3.73 2.18 -1.06
C GLY A 39 -3.22 3.47 -1.69
N PHE A 40 -3.55 4.61 -1.08
CA PHE A 40 -3.12 5.92 -1.55
C PHE A 40 -1.59 6.08 -1.54
N ILE A 41 -0.92 5.68 -0.45
CA ILE A 41 0.54 5.78 -0.34
C ILE A 41 1.24 4.82 -1.30
N SER A 42 0.72 3.60 -1.48
CA SER A 42 1.22 2.67 -2.49
C SER A 42 1.04 3.21 -3.92
N GLY A 43 0.04 4.06 -4.16
CA GLY A 43 -0.11 4.76 -5.43
C GLY A 43 0.88 5.93 -5.59
N ILE A 44 1.06 6.74 -4.55
CA ILE A 44 2.06 7.83 -4.55
C ILE A 44 3.46 7.29 -4.81
N GLY A 45 3.87 6.25 -4.08
CA GLY A 45 5.20 5.66 -4.23
C GLY A 45 5.43 5.14 -5.66
N LEU A 46 4.38 4.62 -6.29
CA LEU A 46 4.44 4.12 -7.65
C LEU A 46 4.70 5.26 -8.64
N VAL A 47 3.94 6.35 -8.52
CA VAL A 47 4.11 7.57 -9.33
C VAL A 47 5.52 8.14 -9.19
N VAL A 48 5.97 8.34 -7.94
CA VAL A 48 7.28 8.94 -7.64
C VAL A 48 8.42 8.08 -8.18
N LEU A 49 8.35 6.76 -7.98
CA LEU A 49 9.39 5.85 -8.45
C LEU A 49 9.38 5.75 -9.98
N SER A 50 8.23 5.82 -10.65
CA SER A 50 8.19 5.84 -12.12
C SER A 50 8.79 7.14 -12.68
N ASP A 51 8.45 8.29 -12.12
CA ASP A 51 9.04 9.59 -12.51
C ASP A 51 10.57 9.61 -12.36
N GLN A 52 11.10 9.07 -11.25
CA GLN A 52 12.55 8.96 -11.02
C GLN A 52 13.31 8.21 -12.11
N ASN A 53 12.63 7.29 -12.79
CA ASN A 53 13.24 6.40 -13.78
C ASN A 53 13.02 6.88 -15.22
N GLY A 54 12.49 8.09 -15.41
CA GLY A 54 12.25 8.67 -16.74
C GLY A 54 11.13 7.98 -17.51
N GLU A 55 10.22 7.30 -16.82
CA GLU A 55 8.98 6.82 -17.40
C GLU A 55 7.99 8.00 -17.40
N ASP A 56 8.15 8.91 -18.38
CA ASP A 56 7.07 9.81 -18.74
C ASP A 56 5.92 8.95 -19.27
N ASN A 57 4.71 9.22 -18.79
CA ASN A 57 3.45 8.56 -19.13
C ASN A 57 3.05 7.40 -18.22
N MET A 58 2.72 7.72 -16.96
CA MET A 58 1.49 7.14 -16.41
C MET A 58 0.29 7.88 -17.01
N ASP A 59 0.12 7.80 -18.34
CA ASP A 59 -1.06 8.34 -19.01
C ASP A 59 -2.30 7.74 -18.36
N ILE A 60 -3.39 8.52 -18.32
CA ILE A 60 -4.69 8.06 -17.82
C ILE A 60 -5.23 7.00 -18.80
N SER A 61 -4.74 5.77 -18.62
CA SER A 61 -5.11 4.59 -19.40
C SER A 61 -5.77 3.56 -18.48
N PRO A 62 -6.73 2.77 -18.99
CA PRO A 62 -7.34 1.69 -18.22
C PRO A 62 -6.32 0.66 -17.71
N VAL A 63 -5.23 0.45 -18.46
CA VAL A 63 -4.15 -0.47 -18.07
C VAL A 63 -3.41 0.05 -16.84
N ASN A 64 -3.10 1.34 -16.81
CA ASN A 64 -2.45 1.96 -15.66
C ASN A 64 -3.38 1.98 -14.44
N LEU A 65 -4.69 2.21 -14.63
CA LEU A 65 -5.66 2.10 -13.54
C LEU A 65 -5.65 0.71 -12.90
N LEU A 66 -5.71 -0.36 -13.70
CA LEU A 66 -5.62 -1.73 -13.21
C LEU A 66 -4.29 -2.00 -12.49
N TYR A 67 -3.22 -1.35 -12.94
CA TYR A 67 -1.91 -1.46 -12.31
C TYR A 67 -1.90 -0.87 -10.90
N PHE A 68 -2.45 0.33 -10.70
CA PHE A 68 -2.58 0.95 -9.37
C PHE A 68 -3.47 0.11 -8.44
N ILE A 69 -4.57 -0.43 -8.96
CA ILE A 69 -5.45 -1.33 -8.19
C ILE A 69 -4.68 -2.57 -7.74
N GLY A 70 -3.91 -3.19 -8.64
CA GLY A 70 -3.08 -4.35 -8.31
C GLY A 70 -2.05 -4.04 -7.22
N VAL A 71 -1.35 -2.92 -7.33
CA VAL A 71 -0.38 -2.46 -6.31
C VAL A 71 -1.04 -2.22 -4.97
N ALA A 72 -2.21 -1.59 -4.94
CA ALA A 72 -2.95 -1.33 -3.72
C ALA A 72 -3.40 -2.64 -3.04
N ILE A 73 -3.88 -3.63 -3.79
CA ILE A 73 -4.25 -4.95 -3.25
C ILE A 73 -3.02 -5.68 -2.70
N VAL A 74 -1.89 -5.68 -3.42
CA VAL A 74 -0.65 -6.31 -2.94
C VAL A 74 -0.15 -5.61 -1.67
N SER A 75 -0.26 -4.28 -1.61
CA SER A 75 0.04 -3.49 -0.40
C SER A 75 -0.81 -3.95 0.79
N LEU A 76 -2.12 -4.12 0.59
CA LEU A 76 -3.00 -4.64 1.65
C LEU A 76 -2.53 -6.01 2.14
N LEU A 77 -2.26 -6.94 1.22
CA LEU A 77 -1.80 -8.28 1.58
C LEU A 77 -0.49 -8.27 2.37
N ILE A 78 0.47 -7.41 2.00
CA ILE A 78 1.72 -7.22 2.76
C ILE A 78 1.41 -6.70 4.17
N GLY A 79 0.48 -5.76 4.32
CA GLY A 79 0.04 -5.29 5.63
C GLY A 79 -0.54 -6.41 6.49
N TYR A 80 -1.40 -7.26 5.93
CA TYR A 80 -1.95 -8.42 6.63
C TYR A 80 -0.88 -9.45 7.00
N ILE A 81 0.13 -9.67 6.17
CA ILE A 81 1.29 -10.51 6.52
C ILE A 81 1.99 -9.93 7.75
N LEU A 82 2.26 -8.63 7.79
CA LEU A 82 2.90 -8.01 8.94
C LEU A 82 2.07 -8.18 10.22
N ILE A 83 0.76 -7.96 10.13
CA ILE A 83 -0.13 -8.13 11.28
C ILE A 83 -0.13 -9.58 11.76
N TYR A 84 -0.23 -10.55 10.84
CA TYR A 84 -0.21 -11.97 11.17
C TYR A 84 1.04 -12.41 11.93
N TYR A 85 2.20 -11.85 11.57
CA TYR A 85 3.48 -12.22 12.20
C TYR A 85 3.85 -11.39 13.42
N PHE A 86 3.42 -10.13 13.51
CA PHE A 86 3.95 -9.16 14.48
C PHE A 86 2.90 -8.53 15.39
N LYS A 87 1.59 -8.58 15.08
CA LYS A 87 0.57 -8.11 16.02
C LYS A 87 0.49 -9.08 17.18
N THR A 88 0.68 -8.57 18.39
CA THR A 88 0.56 -9.36 19.62
C THR A 88 -0.85 -9.32 20.18
N GLU A 89 -1.33 -10.43 20.70
CA GLU A 89 -2.56 -10.55 21.47
C GLU A 89 -2.26 -11.10 22.86
N ILE A 90 -2.87 -10.52 23.90
CA ILE A 90 -2.66 -10.92 25.28
C ILE A 90 -3.82 -11.80 25.71
N ILE A 91 -3.56 -13.11 25.81
CA ILE A 91 -4.55 -14.09 26.25
C ILE A 91 -4.07 -14.67 27.58
N HIS A 92 -4.85 -14.43 28.63
CA HIS A 92 -4.57 -14.96 29.98
C HIS A 92 -3.18 -14.54 30.52
N GLY A 93 -2.73 -13.34 30.17
CA GLY A 93 -1.43 -12.79 30.60
C GLY A 93 -0.23 -13.28 29.79
N MET A 94 -0.44 -14.14 28.80
CA MET A 94 0.60 -14.59 27.87
C MET A 94 0.48 -13.84 26.54
N THR A 95 1.62 -13.48 25.96
CA THR A 95 1.72 -12.80 24.66
C THR A 95 1.78 -13.83 23.55
N TYR A 96 0.84 -13.75 22.61
CA TYR A 96 0.76 -14.62 21.45
C TYR A 96 0.65 -13.82 20.17
N HIS A 97 0.89 -14.48 19.04
CA HIS A 97 0.70 -13.92 17.71
C HIS A 97 -0.37 -14.72 16.95
N PRO A 98 -1.10 -14.12 16.00
CA PRO A 98 -2.09 -14.83 15.20
C PRO A 98 -1.55 -16.13 14.56
N LYS A 99 -0.30 -16.10 14.09
CA LYS A 99 0.37 -17.27 13.49
C LYS A 99 0.47 -18.50 14.40
N ASP A 100 0.35 -18.32 15.72
CA ASP A 100 0.52 -19.39 16.68
C ASP A 100 -0.74 -20.26 16.81
N PHE A 101 -1.89 -19.80 16.27
CA PHE A 101 -3.20 -20.44 16.48
C PHE A 101 -3.96 -20.79 15.21
N LEU A 102 -3.70 -20.09 14.11
CA LEU A 102 -4.50 -20.16 12.89
C LEU A 102 -3.63 -20.01 11.66
N THR A 103 -4.03 -20.61 10.53
CA THR A 103 -3.28 -20.48 9.28
C THR A 103 -3.45 -19.07 8.71
N PHE A 104 -2.52 -18.63 7.86
CA PHE A 104 -2.65 -17.33 7.21
C PHE A 104 -3.94 -17.19 6.38
N THR A 105 -4.40 -18.28 5.75
CA THR A 105 -5.67 -18.29 5.01
C THR A 105 -6.85 -18.04 5.95
N ASP A 106 -6.89 -18.72 7.09
CA ASP A 106 -7.96 -18.54 8.09
C ASP A 106 -7.92 -17.14 8.71
N PHE A 107 -6.72 -16.60 8.92
CA PHE A 107 -6.52 -15.22 9.35
C PHE A 107 -7.17 -14.24 8.37
N ILE A 108 -6.85 -14.35 7.09
CA ILE A 108 -7.41 -13.47 6.05
C ILE A 108 -8.93 -13.60 6.00
N LEU A 109 -9.47 -14.81 5.98
CA LEU A 109 -10.92 -15.02 5.89
C LEU A 109 -11.68 -14.48 7.11
N SER A 110 -11.05 -14.45 8.29
CA SER A 110 -11.65 -13.95 9.52
C SER A 110 -11.47 -12.45 9.75
N THR A 111 -10.48 -11.81 9.11
CA THR A 111 -10.12 -10.41 9.38
C THR A 111 -10.24 -9.48 8.18
N LEU A 112 -10.09 -9.97 6.95
CA LEU A 112 -10.18 -9.15 5.75
C LEU A 112 -11.62 -8.73 5.48
N GLY A 113 -11.94 -7.49 5.82
CA GLY A 113 -13.24 -6.91 5.51
C GLY A 113 -13.35 -6.49 4.05
N ILE A 114 -14.53 -6.69 3.44
CA ILE A 114 -14.89 -6.02 2.17
C ILE A 114 -14.63 -4.51 2.24
N PRO A 115 -14.95 -3.80 3.34
CA PRO A 115 -14.62 -2.38 3.47
C PRO A 115 -13.13 -2.06 3.34
N ASP A 116 -12.22 -2.92 3.82
CA ASP A 116 -10.77 -2.70 3.71
C ASP A 116 -10.30 -2.80 2.26
N LEU A 117 -10.81 -3.81 1.55
CA LEU A 117 -10.56 -4.03 0.13
C LEU A 117 -11.04 -2.83 -0.69
N LEU A 118 -12.30 -2.43 -0.52
CA LEU A 118 -12.89 -1.30 -1.23
C LEU A 118 -12.13 -0.01 -0.94
N SER A 119 -11.84 0.26 0.34
CA SER A 119 -11.13 1.48 0.73
C SER A 119 -9.72 1.53 0.16
N THR A 120 -9.00 0.41 0.18
CA THR A 120 -7.65 0.32 -0.40
C THR A 120 -7.66 0.53 -1.91
N ILE A 121 -8.63 -0.06 -2.61
CA ILE A 121 -8.85 0.17 -4.04
C ILE A 121 -9.16 1.64 -4.29
N THR A 122 -10.07 2.24 -3.52
CA THR A 122 -10.39 3.68 -3.64
C THR A 122 -9.14 4.54 -3.44
N GLY A 123 -8.30 4.25 -2.44
CA GLY A 123 -7.03 4.95 -2.23
C GLY A 123 -6.10 4.87 -3.45
N GLY A 124 -5.96 3.67 -4.05
CA GLY A 124 -5.18 3.48 -5.27
C GLY A 124 -5.74 4.24 -6.48
N ILE A 125 -7.06 4.25 -6.66
CA ILE A 125 -7.74 5.01 -7.72
C ILE A 125 -7.51 6.51 -7.54
N ILE A 126 -7.63 7.03 -6.32
CA ILE A 126 -7.40 8.45 -6.05
C ILE A 126 -5.94 8.84 -6.34
N ALA A 127 -4.97 7.99 -5.98
CA ALA A 127 -3.57 8.22 -6.33
C ALA A 127 -3.34 8.22 -7.86
N PHE A 128 -4.03 7.35 -8.60
CA PHE A 128 -4.01 7.36 -10.07
C PHE A 128 -4.60 8.65 -10.65
N LEU A 129 -5.77 9.09 -10.17
CA LEU A 129 -6.42 10.32 -10.65
C LEU A 129 -5.57 11.57 -10.36
N LEU A 130 -4.72 11.51 -9.33
CA LEU A 130 -3.83 12.59 -8.93
C LEU A 130 -2.39 12.41 -9.43
N SER A 131 -2.11 11.43 -10.29
CA SER A 131 -0.76 11.07 -10.71
C SER A 131 0.04 12.25 -11.27
N ASP A 132 -0.56 13.05 -12.15
CA ASP A 132 0.07 14.23 -12.75
C ASP A 132 0.40 15.28 -11.69
N THR A 133 -0.52 15.51 -10.75
CA THR A 133 -0.32 16.46 -9.65
C THR A 133 0.77 15.99 -8.71
N ILE A 134 0.76 14.71 -8.32
CA ILE A 134 1.79 14.09 -7.48
C ILE A 134 3.16 14.20 -8.17
N SER A 135 3.23 13.94 -9.46
CA SER A 135 4.47 14.04 -10.25
C SER A 135 4.97 15.48 -10.32
N ALA A 136 4.09 16.44 -10.58
CA ALA A 136 4.44 17.87 -10.62
C ALA A 136 4.96 18.37 -9.26
N VAL A 137 4.28 17.98 -8.18
CA VAL A 137 4.70 18.31 -6.80
C VAL A 137 6.05 17.67 -6.49
N TYR A 138 6.25 16.41 -6.85
CA TYR A 138 7.52 15.71 -6.65
C TYR A 138 8.67 16.40 -7.40
N ARG A 139 8.46 16.76 -8.68
CA ARG A 139 9.45 17.49 -9.49
C ARG A 139 9.76 18.87 -8.90
N TYR A 140 8.76 19.60 -8.38
CA TYR A 140 8.97 20.88 -7.69
C TYR A 140 9.90 20.75 -6.48
N PHE A 141 9.63 19.79 -5.59
CA PHE A 141 10.47 19.56 -4.41
C PHE A 141 11.85 18.98 -4.74
N ARG A 142 11.98 18.21 -5.83
CA ARG A 142 13.26 17.67 -6.29
C ARG A 142 14.13 18.73 -6.98
N GLY A 143 13.51 19.66 -7.70
CA GLY A 143 14.20 20.67 -8.51
C GLY A 143 14.82 21.80 -7.69
N GLY A 144 14.27 22.13 -6.52
CA GLY A 144 14.69 23.27 -5.70
C GLY A 144 14.52 24.64 -6.41
N PRO A 145 14.32 25.75 -5.68
CA PRO A 145 14.55 27.06 -6.28
C PRO A 145 16.02 27.17 -6.71
N PRO A 146 16.35 27.88 -7.81
CA PRO A 146 17.74 28.24 -8.07
C PRO A 146 18.22 29.11 -6.89
N VAL A 147 19.13 28.57 -6.09
CA VAL A 147 19.85 29.33 -5.04
C VAL A 147 21.16 29.80 -5.62
#